data_AF-A0A4P6MEY3-F1
#
_entry.id   AF-A0A4P6MEY3-F1
#
_cell.length_a   1.000
_cell.length_b   1.000
_cell.length_c   1.000
_cell.angle_alpha   90.00
_cell.angle_beta   90.00
_cell.angle_gamma   90.00
#
_symmetry.space_group_name_H-M   'P 1'
#
loop_
_entity.id
_entity.type
_entity.pdbx_description
1 polymer ?
#
loop_
_entity_poly.entity_id
_entity_poly.type
_entity_poly.pdbx_seq_one_letter_code
_entity_poly.pdbx_strand_id
1 'polypeptide(L)'
;MPSRFEPYRRSRARMKAPPPLVTRTGLGVYLLLAGLMVFIDPGNRLLYAIFLGIMALKLLAPVVSAASRTMTGVGADVRYLTGFLLPHAPSLALVGFLDIPLADIPVAVAMLPLGALLFLGINANTVRQHFDLDFMRLLPAKSASRFALDNGAIVLSAIGQELLHRGLILLIVMPYGPVACAMASTATFVLEHVMNRWSARDFDRRAYLSHVVISILATVLVFTFGGVLPAIGLHLGYNIVIVVKDSLHLAVARQAARANEVGL
;
A
#
# COMPACT_ATOMS: atom_id res chain seq x y z
N MET A 1 3.04 -4.16 -35.45
CA MET A 1 2.42 -2.86 -35.10
C MET A 1 3.05 -2.34 -33.82
N PRO A 2 3.43 -1.06 -33.74
CA PRO A 2 3.90 -0.47 -32.49
C PRO A 2 2.81 -0.57 -31.42
N SER A 3 3.21 -0.84 -30.19
CA SER A 3 2.28 -0.83 -29.05
C SER A 3 1.56 0.52 -28.98
N ARG A 4 0.24 0.54 -28.73
CA ARG A 4 -0.48 1.82 -28.46
C ARG A 4 0.07 2.59 -27.27
N PHE A 5 0.94 1.98 -26.47
CA PHE A 5 1.67 2.62 -25.37
C PHE A 5 3.01 3.24 -25.80
N GLU A 6 3.42 3.11 -27.07
CA GLU A 6 4.66 3.65 -27.63
C GLU A 6 4.82 5.16 -27.39
N PRO A 7 3.76 6.02 -27.50
CA PRO A 7 3.88 7.44 -27.19
C PRO A 7 4.18 7.72 -25.70
N TYR A 8 3.53 6.98 -24.80
CA TYR A 8 3.79 7.04 -23.36
C TYR A 8 5.16 6.47 -23.00
N ARG A 9 5.61 5.44 -23.73
CA ARG A 9 6.96 4.87 -23.63
C ARG A 9 8.00 5.91 -24.02
N ARG A 10 7.80 6.60 -25.14
CA ARG A 10 8.68 7.66 -25.63
C ARG A 10 8.71 8.86 -24.68
N SER A 11 7.56 9.27 -24.11
CA SER A 11 7.55 10.36 -23.12
C SER A 11 8.20 9.96 -21.80
N ARG A 12 8.01 8.72 -21.33
CA ARG A 12 8.69 8.18 -20.14
C ARG A 12 10.19 7.95 -20.33
N ALA A 13 10.61 7.51 -21.51
CA ALA A 13 12.02 7.29 -21.86
C ALA A 13 12.79 8.62 -21.98
N ARG A 14 12.11 9.73 -22.28
CA ARG A 14 12.70 11.08 -22.31
C ARG A 14 12.93 11.69 -20.91
N MET A 15 12.36 11.12 -19.84
CA MET A 15 12.66 11.58 -18.48
C MET A 15 14.03 11.06 -18.04
N LYS A 16 15.02 11.95 -17.94
CA LYS A 16 16.42 11.64 -17.54
C LYS A 16 16.55 10.91 -16.19
N ALA A 17 15.57 11.05 -15.30
CA ALA A 17 15.48 10.27 -14.07
C ALA A 17 14.00 10.03 -13.71
N PRO A 18 13.65 8.87 -13.14
CA PRO A 18 12.34 8.68 -12.54
C PRO A 18 12.15 9.69 -11.41
N PRO A 19 10.97 10.32 -11.29
CA PRO A 19 10.68 11.10 -10.09
C PRO A 19 10.75 10.18 -8.86
N PRO A 20 11.31 10.64 -7.73
CA PRO A 20 11.38 9.83 -6.51
C PRO A 20 9.97 9.44 -6.04
N LEU A 21 9.83 8.22 -5.49
CA LEU A 21 8.57 7.79 -4.87
C LEU A 21 8.25 8.61 -3.63
N VAL A 22 9.26 9.14 -2.96
CA VAL A 22 9.12 10.01 -1.78
C VAL A 22 9.36 11.46 -2.18
N THR A 23 8.54 12.38 -1.67
CA THR A 23 8.77 13.83 -1.85
C THR A 23 10.03 14.27 -1.09
N ARG A 24 10.69 15.37 -1.50
CA ARG A 24 11.86 15.89 -0.76
C ARG A 24 11.51 16.22 0.69
N THR A 25 10.33 16.81 0.90
CA THR A 25 9.77 17.08 2.23
C THR A 25 9.59 15.78 3.02
N GLY A 26 9.07 14.73 2.38
CA GLY A 26 8.92 13.44 3.04
C GLY A 26 10.23 12.80 3.44
N LEU A 27 11.26 12.88 2.59
CA LEU A 27 12.60 12.44 2.96
C LEU A 27 13.12 13.18 4.20
N GLY A 28 12.94 14.51 4.27
CA GLY A 28 13.34 15.31 5.43
C GLY A 28 12.62 14.90 6.72
N VAL A 29 11.31 14.67 6.65
CA VAL A 29 10.51 14.19 7.78
C VAL A 29 10.95 12.80 8.23
N TYR A 30 11.21 11.88 7.29
CA TYR A 30 11.71 10.54 7.61
C TYR A 30 13.04 10.59 8.35
N LEU A 31 14.00 11.38 7.86
CA LEU A 31 15.32 11.53 8.49
C LEU A 31 15.23 12.18 9.89
N LEU A 32 14.32 13.13 10.07
CA LEU A 32 14.08 13.75 11.37
C LEU A 32 13.49 12.75 12.38
N LEU A 33 12.44 12.02 12.01
CA LEU A 33 11.82 11.01 12.89
C LEU A 33 12.80 9.91 13.25
N ALA A 34 13.55 9.44 12.26
CA ALA A 34 14.67 8.51 12.41
C ALA A 34 15.70 9.02 13.45
N GLY A 35 16.15 10.26 13.31
CA GLY A 35 17.10 10.88 14.22
C GLY A 35 16.55 11.00 15.64
N LEU A 36 15.32 11.50 15.79
CA LEU A 36 14.66 11.65 17.09
C LEU A 36 14.51 10.32 17.83
N MET A 37 14.14 9.25 17.12
CA MET A 37 13.97 7.93 17.72
C MET A 37 15.25 7.39 18.37
N VAL A 38 16.42 7.64 17.77
CA VAL A 38 17.71 7.19 18.34
C VAL A 38 18.02 7.82 19.70
N PHE A 39 17.51 9.02 19.98
CA PHE A 39 17.76 9.74 21.23
C PHE A 39 16.71 9.49 22.33
N ILE A 40 15.51 9.07 21.97
CA ILE A 40 14.39 8.94 22.92
C ILE A 40 14.53 7.70 23.80
N ASP A 41 15.02 6.58 23.26
CA ASP A 41 15.10 5.33 24.03
C ASP A 41 16.28 4.43 23.60
N PRO A 42 17.47 4.60 24.19
CA PRO A 42 18.63 3.79 23.84
C PRO A 42 18.48 2.29 24.12
N GLY A 43 17.43 1.84 24.84
CA GLY A 43 17.12 0.43 25.04
C GLY A 43 16.53 -0.25 23.79
N ASN A 44 15.96 0.52 22.86
CA ASN A 44 15.25 0.00 21.68
C ASN A 44 16.03 0.09 20.36
N ARG A 45 17.37 0.15 20.42
CA ARG A 45 18.27 0.34 19.26
C ARG A 45 18.02 -0.62 18.10
N LEU A 46 17.72 -1.90 18.37
CA LEU A 46 17.46 -2.88 17.31
C LEU A 46 16.19 -2.54 16.52
N LEU A 47 15.10 -2.20 17.22
CA LEU A 47 13.84 -1.83 16.60
C LEU A 47 13.98 -0.53 15.80
N TYR A 48 14.80 0.42 16.28
CA TYR A 48 15.14 1.62 15.53
C TYR A 48 16.00 1.31 14.30
N ALA A 49 17.02 0.46 14.42
CA ALA A 49 17.84 0.06 13.27
C ALA A 49 16.99 -0.61 12.18
N ILE A 50 16.04 -1.46 12.57
CA ILE A 50 15.05 -2.05 11.67
C ILE A 50 14.22 -0.96 10.99
N PHE A 51 13.65 -0.03 11.77
CA PHE A 51 12.84 1.07 11.23
C PHE A 51 13.65 1.90 10.21
N LEU A 52 14.89 2.24 10.53
CA LEU A 52 15.82 2.92 9.64
C LEU A 52 16.11 2.11 8.37
N GLY A 53 16.29 0.79 8.49
CA GLY A 53 16.46 -0.11 7.36
C GLY A 53 15.25 -0.10 6.42
N ILE A 54 14.03 -0.21 6.96
CA ILE A 54 12.77 -0.08 6.20
C ILE A 54 12.72 1.28 5.48
N MET A 55 13.09 2.36 6.17
CA MET A 55 13.12 3.69 5.56
C MET A 55 14.16 3.80 4.45
N ALA A 56 15.36 3.26 4.63
CA ALA A 56 16.38 3.22 3.58
C ALA A 56 15.88 2.44 2.35
N LEU A 57 15.18 1.32 2.55
CA LEU A 57 14.59 0.55 1.47
C LEU A 57 13.48 1.32 0.73
N LYS A 58 12.69 2.18 1.41
CA LYS A 58 11.76 3.11 0.74
C LYS A 58 12.47 4.10 -0.18
N LEU A 59 13.68 4.52 0.18
CA LEU A 59 14.47 5.42 -0.66
C LEU A 59 15.13 4.70 -1.84
N LEU A 60 15.40 3.40 -1.71
CA LEU A 60 15.96 2.56 -2.77
C LEU A 60 14.89 2.00 -3.73
N ALA A 61 13.67 1.80 -3.26
CA ALA A 61 12.51 1.32 -4.03
C ALA A 61 12.30 2.01 -5.40
N PRO A 62 12.46 3.34 -5.55
CA PRO A 62 12.36 4.02 -6.84
C PRO A 62 13.46 3.59 -7.82
N VAL A 63 14.68 3.37 -7.33
CA VAL A 63 15.85 2.97 -8.14
C VAL A 63 15.64 1.56 -8.68
N VAL A 64 15.18 0.64 -7.81
CA VAL A 64 14.83 -0.73 -8.20
C VAL A 64 13.68 -0.74 -9.22
N SER A 65 12.65 0.06 -8.95
CA SER A 65 11.51 0.23 -9.87
C SER A 65 11.89 0.90 -11.20
N ALA A 66 12.93 1.74 -11.24
CA ALA A 66 13.38 2.41 -12.47
C ALA A 66 13.83 1.41 -13.53
N ALA A 67 14.52 0.35 -13.11
CA ALA A 67 15.00 -0.71 -13.99
C ALA A 67 13.85 -1.47 -14.69
N SER A 68 12.63 -1.49 -14.12
CA SER A 68 11.47 -2.07 -14.80
C SER A 68 11.13 -1.37 -16.12
N ARG A 69 11.49 -0.08 -16.27
CA ARG A 69 11.10 0.77 -17.40
C ARG A 69 11.84 0.44 -18.69
N THR A 70 13.02 -0.15 -18.58
CA THR A 70 13.82 -0.62 -19.72
C THR A 70 13.50 -2.07 -20.09
N MET A 71 12.60 -2.73 -19.34
CA MET A 71 12.22 -4.12 -19.55
C MET A 71 10.82 -4.22 -20.18
N THR A 72 10.48 -5.41 -20.68
CA THR A 72 9.16 -5.71 -21.25
C THR A 72 8.60 -7.01 -20.70
N GLY A 73 7.27 -7.15 -20.70
CA GLY A 73 6.61 -8.37 -20.25
C GLY A 73 6.78 -8.65 -18.75
N VAL A 74 6.75 -9.93 -18.38
CA VAL A 74 6.73 -10.38 -16.97
C VAL A 74 7.92 -9.87 -16.17
N GLY A 75 9.12 -9.81 -16.77
CA GLY A 75 10.32 -9.31 -16.07
C GLY A 75 10.20 -7.84 -15.64
N ALA A 76 9.51 -7.01 -16.43
CA ALA A 76 9.23 -5.63 -16.05
C ALA A 76 8.25 -5.56 -14.87
N ASP A 77 7.18 -6.36 -14.92
CA ASP A 77 6.17 -6.38 -13.86
C ASP A 77 6.74 -6.92 -12.53
N VAL A 78 7.59 -7.96 -12.57
CA VAL A 78 8.28 -8.48 -11.39
C VAL A 78 9.21 -7.43 -10.77
N ARG A 79 10.04 -6.75 -11.57
CA ARG A 79 10.93 -5.69 -11.06
C ARG A 79 10.17 -4.51 -10.45
N TYR A 80 9.03 -4.14 -11.05
CA TYR A 80 8.14 -3.13 -10.49
C TYR A 80 7.60 -3.58 -9.12
N LEU A 81 7.12 -4.82 -9.02
CA LEU A 81 6.64 -5.40 -7.77
C LEU A 81 7.74 -5.47 -6.71
N THR A 82 8.96 -5.87 -7.09
CA THR A 82 10.11 -5.90 -6.18
C THR A 82 10.36 -4.52 -5.59
N GLY A 83 10.45 -3.48 -6.42
CA GLY A 83 10.64 -2.13 -5.92
C GLY A 83 9.50 -1.67 -5.00
N PHE A 84 8.26 -2.10 -5.26
CA PHE A 84 7.10 -1.77 -4.45
C PHE A 84 7.08 -2.51 -3.09
N LEU A 85 7.43 -3.80 -3.06
CA LEU A 85 7.41 -4.63 -1.85
C LEU A 85 8.70 -4.54 -1.03
N LEU A 86 9.81 -4.11 -1.63
CA LEU A 86 11.11 -4.01 -0.97
C LEU A 86 11.05 -3.27 0.38
N PRO A 87 10.32 -2.13 0.52
CA PRO A 87 10.15 -1.48 1.81
C PRO A 87 9.46 -2.31 2.88
N HIS A 88 8.57 -3.20 2.47
CA HIS A 88 7.76 -4.01 3.37
C HIS A 88 8.42 -5.35 3.71
N ALA A 89 9.44 -5.75 2.95
CA ALA A 89 10.14 -7.02 3.13
C ALA A 89 10.70 -7.21 4.56
N PRO A 90 11.32 -6.21 5.22
CA PRO A 90 11.75 -6.38 6.60
C PRO A 90 10.56 -6.57 7.54
N SER A 91 9.48 -5.80 7.40
CA SER A 91 8.29 -5.94 8.24
C SER A 91 7.67 -7.34 8.10
N LEU A 92 7.64 -7.89 6.89
CA LEU A 92 7.17 -9.24 6.60
C LEU A 92 8.09 -10.31 7.19
N ALA A 93 9.41 -10.13 7.08
CA ALA A 93 10.39 -11.07 7.64
C ALA A 93 10.35 -11.08 9.18
N LEU A 94 10.14 -9.92 9.80
CA LEU A 94 10.17 -9.74 11.25
C LEU A 94 9.01 -10.39 12.00
N VAL A 95 7.92 -10.74 11.31
CA VAL A 95 6.81 -11.51 11.92
C VAL A 95 7.31 -12.81 12.53
N GLY A 96 8.26 -13.48 11.88
CA GLY A 96 8.83 -14.73 12.37
C GLY A 96 9.90 -14.57 13.47
N PHE A 97 10.36 -13.34 13.73
CA PHE A 97 11.46 -13.08 14.68
C PHE A 97 11.02 -12.34 15.95
N LEU A 98 9.95 -11.55 15.89
CA LEU A 98 9.53 -10.65 16.98
C LEU A 98 8.37 -11.19 17.82
N ASP A 99 8.01 -12.47 17.70
CA ASP A 99 6.86 -13.10 18.37
C ASP A 99 5.61 -12.19 18.38
N ILE A 100 5.34 -11.54 17.25
CA ILE A 100 4.26 -10.57 17.14
C ILE A 100 2.95 -11.32 17.36
N PRO A 101 2.11 -10.92 18.34
CA PRO A 101 0.85 -11.60 18.59
C PRO A 101 -0.04 -11.61 17.35
N LEU A 102 -0.30 -12.80 16.83
CA LEU A 102 -1.26 -13.05 15.77
C LEU A 102 -2.55 -13.49 16.45
N ALA A 103 -3.57 -12.62 16.49
CA ALA A 103 -4.88 -13.02 17.00
C ALA A 103 -5.53 -14.09 16.09
N ASP A 104 -6.71 -14.58 16.45
CA ASP A 104 -7.38 -15.65 15.71
C ASP A 104 -7.74 -15.28 14.27
N ILE A 105 -7.45 -16.19 13.33
CA ILE A 105 -7.77 -16.03 11.89
C ILE A 105 -9.27 -15.74 11.66
N PRO A 106 -10.23 -16.41 12.31
CA PRO A 106 -11.65 -16.08 12.18
C PRO A 106 -11.99 -14.61 12.45
N VAL A 107 -11.34 -13.98 13.44
CA VAL A 107 -11.57 -12.56 13.76
C VAL A 107 -11.08 -11.68 12.61
N ALA A 108 -9.90 -11.98 12.05
CA ALA A 108 -9.38 -11.26 10.90
C ALA A 108 -10.28 -11.35 9.67
N VAL A 109 -10.81 -12.54 9.39
CA VAL A 109 -11.79 -12.75 8.30
C VAL A 109 -13.07 -11.95 8.55
N ALA A 110 -13.55 -11.91 9.80
CA ALA A 110 -14.73 -11.12 10.17
C ALA A 110 -14.54 -9.60 10.03
N MET A 111 -13.30 -9.10 9.99
CA MET A 111 -13.01 -7.67 9.75
C MET A 111 -13.02 -7.28 8.27
N LEU A 112 -12.98 -8.25 7.33
CA LEU A 112 -13.00 -7.95 5.89
C LEU A 112 -14.28 -7.18 5.47
N PRO A 113 -15.51 -7.59 5.85
CA PRO A 113 -16.71 -6.84 5.51
C PRO A 113 -16.73 -5.45 6.14
N LEU A 114 -16.23 -5.30 7.38
CA LEU A 114 -16.14 -4.00 8.04
C LEU A 114 -15.22 -3.04 7.27
N GLY A 115 -14.05 -3.50 6.85
CA GLY A 115 -13.14 -2.72 6.01
C GLY A 115 -13.80 -2.27 4.71
N ALA A 116 -14.50 -3.18 4.04
CA ALA A 116 -15.21 -2.88 2.79
C ALA A 116 -16.32 -1.83 3.02
N LEU A 117 -17.10 -1.97 4.10
CA LEU A 117 -18.13 -1.00 4.48
C LEU A 117 -17.53 0.38 4.79
N LEU A 118 -16.38 0.45 5.46
CA LEU A 118 -15.67 1.71 5.69
C LEU A 118 -15.24 2.35 4.38
N PHE A 119 -14.71 1.56 3.44
CA PHE A 119 -14.36 2.07 2.11
C PHE A 119 -15.59 2.68 1.42
N LEU A 120 -16.69 1.92 1.38
CA LEU A 120 -17.93 2.33 0.73
C LEU A 120 -18.54 3.57 1.40
N GLY A 121 -18.55 3.63 2.74
CA GLY A 121 -19.11 4.75 3.49
C GLY A 121 -18.29 6.03 3.33
N ILE A 122 -16.96 5.94 3.44
CA ILE A 122 -16.08 7.12 3.35
C ILE A 122 -15.96 7.61 1.91
N ASN A 123 -15.98 6.69 0.93
CA ASN A 123 -15.77 7.01 -0.48
C ASN A 123 -17.04 6.90 -1.33
N ALA A 124 -18.24 6.97 -0.75
CA ALA A 124 -19.51 6.69 -1.44
C ALA A 124 -19.66 7.44 -2.78
N ASN A 125 -19.33 8.73 -2.81
CA ASN A 125 -19.39 9.55 -4.02
C ASN A 125 -18.39 9.12 -5.10
N THR A 126 -17.22 8.66 -4.67
CA THR A 126 -16.10 8.25 -5.52
C THR A 126 -16.30 6.83 -6.05
N VAL A 127 -16.94 5.95 -5.27
CA VAL A 127 -17.28 4.57 -5.65
C VAL A 127 -18.08 4.57 -6.96
N ARG A 128 -19.10 5.42 -7.09
CA ARG A 128 -19.90 5.49 -8.32
C ARG A 128 -19.05 5.72 -9.58
N GLN A 129 -18.06 6.61 -9.48
CA GLN A 129 -17.12 6.89 -10.59
C GLN A 129 -16.14 5.73 -10.82
N HIS A 130 -15.78 5.00 -9.76
CA HIS A 130 -14.88 3.86 -9.86
C HIS A 130 -15.48 2.66 -10.58
N PHE A 131 -16.81 2.53 -10.57
CA PHE A 131 -17.58 1.42 -11.13
C PHE A 131 -18.36 1.78 -12.41
N ASP A 132 -17.98 2.87 -13.08
CA ASP A 132 -18.55 3.26 -14.37
C ASP A 132 -18.11 2.27 -15.47
N LEU A 133 -19.05 1.43 -15.90
CA LEU A 133 -18.81 0.38 -16.90
C LEU A 133 -18.47 0.95 -18.28
N ASP A 134 -19.04 2.09 -18.65
CA ASP A 134 -18.79 2.71 -19.95
C ASP A 134 -17.37 3.27 -19.99
N PHE A 135 -16.93 3.91 -18.91
CA PHE A 135 -15.53 4.31 -18.78
C PHE A 135 -14.58 3.10 -18.79
N MET A 136 -14.92 2.00 -18.10
CA MET A 136 -14.10 0.79 -18.10
C MET A 136 -13.94 0.17 -19.50
N ARG A 137 -14.96 0.25 -20.35
CA ARG A 137 -14.89 -0.23 -21.75
C ARG A 137 -13.88 0.56 -22.58
N LEU A 138 -13.65 1.83 -22.26
CA LEU A 138 -12.66 2.67 -22.94
C LEU A 138 -11.22 2.37 -22.51
N LEU A 139 -11.03 1.73 -21.35
CA LEU A 139 -9.72 1.41 -20.82
C LEU A 139 -9.11 0.17 -21.50
N PRO A 140 -7.77 0.14 -21.64
CA PRO A 140 -7.09 -1.03 -22.18
C PRO A 140 -7.17 -2.22 -21.22
N ALA A 141 -7.50 -3.40 -21.75
CA ALA A 141 -7.46 -4.65 -20.99
C ALA A 141 -6.11 -4.86 -20.31
N LYS A 142 -6.12 -5.13 -18.99
CA LYS A 142 -4.94 -5.58 -18.26
C LYS A 142 -4.59 -7.02 -18.66
N SER A 143 -3.30 -7.34 -18.76
CA SER A 143 -2.88 -8.75 -18.88
C SER A 143 -3.18 -9.50 -17.58
N ALA A 144 -3.34 -10.83 -17.65
CA ALA A 144 -3.54 -11.66 -16.47
C ALA A 144 -2.37 -11.54 -15.47
N SER A 145 -1.13 -11.48 -15.98
CA SER A 145 0.07 -11.27 -15.15
C SER A 145 0.01 -9.94 -14.41
N ARG A 146 -0.39 -8.87 -15.10
CA ARG A 146 -0.48 -7.54 -14.52
C ARG A 146 -1.56 -7.46 -13.46
N PHE A 147 -2.73 -8.06 -13.74
CA PHE A 147 -3.80 -8.18 -12.76
C PHE A 147 -3.35 -8.94 -11.51
N ALA A 148 -2.71 -10.10 -11.66
CA ALA A 148 -2.22 -10.88 -10.53
C ALA A 148 -1.19 -10.10 -9.70
N LEU A 149 -0.27 -9.39 -10.36
CA LEU A 149 0.79 -8.63 -9.69
C LEU A 149 0.27 -7.35 -9.02
N ASP A 150 -0.64 -6.61 -9.65
CA ASP A 150 -1.26 -5.41 -9.04
C ASP A 150 -2.05 -5.81 -7.78
N ASN A 151 -2.85 -6.87 -7.83
CA ASN A 151 -3.64 -7.33 -6.68
C ASN A 151 -2.77 -7.97 -5.59
N GLY A 152 -1.76 -8.76 -5.98
CA GLY A 152 -0.78 -9.30 -5.04
C GLY A 152 -0.02 -8.18 -4.32
N ALA A 153 0.33 -7.10 -5.02
CA ALA A 153 0.94 -5.92 -4.43
C ALA A 153 0.03 -5.27 -3.37
N ILE A 154 -1.25 -5.09 -3.68
CA ILE A 154 -2.24 -4.52 -2.75
C ILE A 154 -2.32 -5.34 -1.46
N VAL A 155 -2.41 -6.67 -1.58
CA VAL A 155 -2.50 -7.58 -0.42
C VAL A 155 -1.21 -7.54 0.41
N LEU A 156 -0.07 -7.72 -0.23
CA LEU A 156 1.23 -7.78 0.47
C LEU A 156 1.62 -6.43 1.08
N SER A 157 1.26 -5.31 0.43
CA SER A 157 1.43 -3.97 1.01
C SER A 157 0.56 -3.77 2.24
N ALA A 158 -0.72 -4.13 2.18
CA ALA A 158 -1.62 -4.00 3.33
C ALA A 158 -1.09 -4.79 4.54
N ILE A 159 -0.68 -6.04 4.32
CA ILE A 159 -0.06 -6.88 5.35
C ILE A 159 1.22 -6.22 5.87
N GLY A 160 2.14 -5.84 4.98
CA GLY A 160 3.42 -5.25 5.36
C GLY A 160 3.29 -3.91 6.10
N GLN A 161 2.30 -3.10 5.76
CA GLN A 161 1.99 -1.84 6.45
C GLN A 161 1.42 -2.10 7.85
N GLU A 162 0.47 -3.02 8.00
CA GLU A 162 -0.05 -3.35 9.34
C GLU A 162 1.03 -3.96 10.24
N LEU A 163 1.89 -4.84 9.71
CA LEU A 163 3.01 -5.38 10.48
C LEU A 163 4.00 -4.30 10.90
N LEU A 164 4.25 -3.29 10.05
CA LEU A 164 5.08 -2.15 10.41
C LEU A 164 4.43 -1.30 11.49
N HIS A 165 3.20 -0.84 11.27
CA HIS A 165 2.57 0.18 12.10
C HIS A 165 1.91 -0.38 13.36
N ARG A 166 1.37 -1.59 13.31
CA ARG A 166 0.59 -2.25 14.38
C ARG A 166 1.33 -3.41 15.02
N GLY A 167 2.30 -4.00 14.31
CA GLY A 167 3.31 -4.87 14.91
C GLY A 167 4.45 -4.04 15.50
N LEU A 168 5.40 -3.62 14.65
CA LEU A 168 6.68 -3.08 15.08
C LEU A 168 6.58 -1.73 15.84
N ILE A 169 5.93 -0.72 15.24
CA ILE A 169 5.85 0.62 15.85
C ILE A 169 5.06 0.58 17.16
N LEU A 170 3.98 -0.22 17.20
CA LEU A 170 3.19 -0.37 18.42
C LEU A 170 4.02 -0.99 19.54
N LEU A 171 4.85 -2.01 19.27
CA LEU A 171 5.74 -2.61 20.27
C LEU A 171 6.71 -1.58 20.89
N ILE A 172 7.26 -0.67 20.06
CA ILE A 172 8.15 0.41 20.54
C ILE A 172 7.39 1.39 21.45
N VAL A 173 6.14 1.72 21.10
CA VAL A 173 5.36 2.78 21.76
C VAL A 173 4.47 2.25 22.89
N MET A 174 4.30 0.93 23.01
CA MET A 174 3.44 0.28 24.00
C MET A 174 3.69 0.73 25.45
N PRO A 175 4.95 0.92 25.91
CA PRO A 175 5.22 1.40 27.26
C PRO A 175 4.63 2.79 27.59
N TYR A 176 4.32 3.60 26.57
CA TYR A 176 3.77 4.95 26.73
C TYR A 176 2.23 4.98 26.73
N GLY A 177 1.58 3.81 26.68
CA GLY A 177 0.13 3.65 26.78
C GLY A 177 -0.63 3.68 25.45
N PRO A 178 -1.93 3.33 25.47
CA PRO A 178 -2.73 3.10 24.26
C PRO A 178 -2.96 4.37 23.43
N VAL A 179 -3.07 5.53 24.08
CA VAL A 179 -3.23 6.82 23.38
C VAL A 179 -1.98 7.16 22.57
N ALA A 180 -0.79 7.02 23.17
CA ALA A 180 0.48 7.24 22.48
C ALA A 180 0.64 6.28 21.30
N CYS A 181 0.26 5.00 21.47
CA CYS A 181 0.25 4.01 20.40
C CYS A 181 -0.64 4.42 19.23
N ALA A 182 -1.88 4.82 19.50
CA ALA A 182 -2.81 5.28 18.47
C ALA A 182 -2.29 6.51 17.73
N MET A 183 -1.73 7.49 18.46
CA MET A 183 -1.15 8.69 17.87
C MET A 183 0.08 8.37 17.01
N ALA A 184 1.04 7.60 17.52
CA ALA A 184 2.28 7.28 16.80
C ALA A 184 2.00 6.39 15.57
N SER A 185 1.19 5.35 15.73
CA SER A 185 0.81 4.48 14.62
C SER A 185 0.06 5.25 13.53
N THR A 186 -0.87 6.12 13.91
CA THR A 186 -1.62 6.96 12.96
C THR A 186 -0.78 8.02 12.29
N ALA A 187 0.04 8.75 13.05
CA ALA A 187 0.93 9.75 12.49
C ALA A 187 1.88 9.09 11.48
N THR A 188 2.55 8.00 11.85
CA THR A 188 3.50 7.32 10.95
C THR A 188 2.83 6.72 9.71
N PHE A 189 1.64 6.13 9.85
CA PHE A 189 0.88 5.57 8.72
C PHE A 189 0.41 6.68 7.75
N VAL A 190 -0.17 7.76 8.26
CA VAL A 190 -0.62 8.88 7.43
C VAL A 190 0.56 9.60 6.79
N LEU A 191 1.63 9.84 7.57
CA LEU A 191 2.85 10.44 7.06
C LEU A 191 3.43 9.59 5.94
N GLU A 192 3.48 8.26 6.05
CA GLU A 192 3.94 7.39 4.95
C GLU A 192 3.21 7.72 3.64
N HIS A 193 1.89 7.87 3.70
CA HIS A 193 1.08 8.21 2.53
C HIS A 193 1.34 9.65 2.06
N VAL A 194 1.39 10.64 2.93
CA VAL A 194 1.68 12.05 2.55
C VAL A 194 3.03 12.17 1.84
N MET A 195 4.00 11.38 2.30
CA MET A 195 5.36 11.40 1.77
C MET A 195 5.45 10.71 0.40
N ASN A 196 4.51 9.83 0.07
CA ASN A 196 4.46 9.16 -1.21
C ASN A 196 3.95 10.10 -2.32
N ARG A 197 4.72 10.20 -3.41
CA ARG A 197 4.42 11.05 -4.57
C ARG A 197 3.14 10.64 -5.29
N TRP A 198 2.82 9.34 -5.30
CA TRP A 198 1.58 8.84 -5.90
C TRP A 198 0.37 9.32 -5.10
N SER A 199 0.44 9.26 -3.77
CA SER A 199 -0.59 9.78 -2.87
C SER A 199 -0.74 11.30 -3.00
N ALA A 200 0.37 12.05 -3.10
CA ALA A 200 0.30 13.50 -3.32
C ALA A 200 -0.39 13.90 -4.63
N ARG A 201 -0.43 13.01 -5.63
CA ARG A 201 -1.14 13.22 -6.90
C ARG A 201 -2.61 12.79 -6.83
N ASP A 202 -2.87 11.66 -6.16
CA ASP A 202 -4.14 10.96 -6.28
C ASP A 202 -5.07 11.16 -5.06
N PHE A 203 -4.54 11.61 -3.92
CA PHE A 203 -5.30 11.75 -2.68
C PHE A 203 -5.69 13.19 -2.40
N ASP A 204 -6.97 13.38 -2.12
CA ASP A 204 -7.51 14.60 -1.55
C ASP A 204 -7.46 14.57 -0.01
N ARG A 205 -7.96 15.63 0.64
CA ARG A 205 -8.03 15.70 2.10
C ARG A 205 -8.90 14.59 2.71
N ARG A 206 -9.93 14.12 1.99
CA ARG A 206 -10.84 13.08 2.49
C ARG A 206 -10.14 11.72 2.53
N ALA A 207 -9.29 11.42 1.55
CA ALA A 207 -8.44 10.23 1.56
C ALA A 207 -7.45 10.24 2.74
N TYR A 208 -6.85 11.38 3.10
CA TYR A 208 -5.99 11.42 4.30
C TYR A 208 -6.81 11.23 5.59
N LEU A 209 -8.01 11.80 5.66
CA LEU A 209 -8.91 11.58 6.79
C LEU A 209 -9.34 10.11 6.90
N SER A 210 -9.57 9.41 5.77
CA SER A 210 -9.87 7.99 5.79
C SER A 210 -8.71 7.17 6.38
N HIS A 211 -7.46 7.47 6.00
CA HIS A 211 -6.28 6.83 6.57
C HIS A 211 -6.17 7.07 8.08
N VAL A 212 -6.52 8.26 8.58
CA VAL A 212 -6.58 8.55 10.02
C VAL A 212 -7.60 7.65 10.71
N VAL A 213 -8.83 7.60 10.19
CA VAL A 213 -9.92 6.80 10.78
C VAL A 213 -9.58 5.31 10.79
N ILE A 214 -9.17 4.77 9.63
CA ILE A 214 -8.78 3.36 9.50
C ILE A 214 -7.63 3.03 10.44
N SER A 215 -6.65 3.94 10.56
CA SER A 215 -5.50 3.72 11.42
C SER A 215 -5.86 3.64 12.91
N ILE A 216 -6.72 4.54 13.36
CA ILE A 216 -7.20 4.53 14.74
C ILE A 216 -7.98 3.24 14.99
N LEU A 217 -8.89 2.87 14.10
CA LEU A 217 -9.67 1.63 14.20
C LEU A 217 -8.77 0.39 14.22
N ALA A 218 -7.79 0.31 13.31
CA ALA A 218 -6.80 -0.76 13.28
C ALA A 218 -6.05 -0.87 14.61
N THR A 219 -5.67 0.25 15.21
CA THR A 219 -5.00 0.26 16.53
C THR A 219 -5.92 -0.22 17.63
N VAL A 220 -7.19 0.22 17.64
CA VAL A 220 -8.20 -0.25 18.60
C VAL A 220 -8.37 -1.76 18.47
N LEU A 221 -8.49 -2.29 17.25
CA LEU A 221 -8.63 -3.73 17.01
C LEU A 221 -7.44 -4.53 17.58
N VAL A 222 -6.22 -4.02 17.46
CA VAL A 222 -5.03 -4.69 18.03
C VAL A 222 -5.14 -4.80 19.55
N PHE A 223 -5.55 -3.74 20.24
CA PHE A 223 -5.74 -3.78 21.69
C PHE A 223 -6.93 -4.64 22.10
N THR A 224 -8.03 -4.58 21.36
CA THR A 224 -9.25 -5.35 21.67
C THR A 224 -9.05 -6.85 21.52
N PHE A 225 -8.35 -7.27 20.46
CA PHE A 225 -8.20 -8.68 20.12
C PHE A 225 -6.80 -9.25 20.40
N GLY A 226 -5.91 -8.44 20.97
CA GLY A 226 -4.57 -8.88 21.40
C GLY A 226 -3.65 -9.31 20.26
N GLY A 227 -3.83 -8.77 19.05
CA GLY A 227 -2.95 -9.12 17.92
C GLY A 227 -3.21 -8.36 16.62
N VAL A 228 -2.32 -8.52 15.64
CA VAL A 228 -2.29 -7.70 14.41
C VAL A 228 -3.22 -8.20 13.29
N LEU A 229 -3.64 -9.48 13.32
CA LEU A 229 -4.47 -10.03 12.23
C LEU A 229 -5.81 -9.29 12.02
N PRO A 230 -6.54 -8.83 13.04
CA PRO A 230 -7.78 -8.06 12.85
C PRO A 230 -7.55 -6.72 12.14
N ALA A 231 -6.43 -6.05 12.42
CA ALA A 231 -6.03 -4.84 11.70
C ALA A 231 -5.71 -5.15 10.23
N ILE A 232 -5.01 -6.26 9.95
CA ILE A 232 -4.76 -6.76 8.59
C ILE A 232 -6.10 -7.05 7.89
N GLY A 233 -7.03 -7.73 8.55
CA GLY A 233 -8.36 -8.01 8.02
C GLY A 233 -9.13 -6.74 7.68
N LEU A 234 -9.11 -5.73 8.56
CA LEU A 234 -9.74 -4.43 8.30
C LEU A 234 -9.13 -3.74 7.07
N HIS A 235 -7.80 -3.70 6.97
CA HIS A 235 -7.12 -3.03 5.87
C HIS A 235 -7.29 -3.79 4.53
N LEU A 236 -7.18 -5.11 4.53
CA LEU A 236 -7.49 -5.93 3.36
C LEU A 236 -8.95 -5.76 2.93
N GLY A 237 -9.87 -5.71 3.89
CA GLY A 237 -11.27 -5.41 3.65
C GLY A 237 -11.47 -4.04 2.99
N TYR A 238 -10.75 -3.01 3.46
CA TYR A 238 -10.78 -1.69 2.84
C TYR A 238 -10.31 -1.73 1.38
N ASN A 239 -9.23 -2.46 1.12
CA ASN A 239 -8.64 -2.58 -0.22
C ASN A 239 -9.41 -3.54 -1.15
N ILE A 240 -10.29 -4.41 -0.65
CA ILE A 240 -11.02 -5.38 -1.46
C ILE A 240 -11.87 -4.70 -2.53
N VAL A 241 -12.38 -3.50 -2.27
CA VAL A 241 -13.19 -2.75 -3.23
C VAL A 241 -12.38 -2.39 -4.47
N ILE A 242 -11.09 -2.08 -4.31
CA ILE A 242 -10.17 -1.82 -5.41
C ILE A 242 -9.89 -3.10 -6.20
N VAL A 243 -9.71 -4.23 -5.52
CA VAL A 243 -9.52 -5.56 -6.14
C VAL A 243 -10.75 -5.96 -6.97
N VAL A 244 -11.95 -5.73 -6.43
CA VAL A 244 -13.22 -6.00 -7.12
C VAL A 244 -13.36 -5.11 -8.35
N LYS A 245 -13.06 -3.81 -8.24
CA LYS A 245 -13.03 -2.89 -9.38
C LYS A 245 -12.09 -3.39 -10.48
N ASP A 246 -10.86 -3.76 -10.13
CA ASP A 246 -9.86 -4.24 -11.09
C ASP A 246 -10.30 -5.55 -11.76
N SER A 247 -10.98 -6.41 -11.02
CA SER A 247 -11.55 -7.67 -11.53
C SER A 247 -12.69 -7.40 -12.53
N LEU A 248 -13.57 -6.46 -12.22
CA LEU A 248 -14.65 -6.03 -13.10
C LEU A 248 -14.10 -5.43 -14.39
N HIS A 249 -13.11 -4.54 -14.30
CA HIS A 249 -12.45 -3.97 -15.48
C HIS A 249 -11.83 -5.07 -16.37
N LEU A 250 -11.17 -6.06 -15.79
CA LEU A 250 -10.62 -7.19 -16.55
C LEU A 250 -11.73 -7.98 -17.27
N ALA A 251 -12.86 -8.23 -16.61
CA ALA A 251 -13.98 -8.94 -17.20
C ALA A 251 -14.62 -8.15 -18.36
N VAL A 252 -14.91 -6.87 -18.14
CA VAL A 252 -15.49 -5.97 -19.14
C VAL A 252 -14.59 -5.85 -20.37
N ALA A 253 -13.29 -5.66 -20.17
CA ALA A 253 -12.34 -5.50 -21.28
C ALA A 253 -12.18 -6.78 -22.09
N ARG A 254 -12.25 -7.96 -21.45
CA ARG A 254 -12.26 -9.27 -22.16
C ARG A 254 -13.54 -9.47 -22.96
N GLN A 255 -14.69 -9.07 -22.43
CA GLN A 255 -15.95 -9.14 -23.14
C GLN A 255 -15.93 -8.24 -24.38
N ALA A 256 -15.44 -7.00 -24.25
CA ALA A 256 -15.30 -6.07 -25.37
C ALA A 256 -14.33 -6.59 -26.45
N ALA A 257 -13.21 -7.20 -26.05
CA ALA A 257 -12.29 -7.82 -27.00
C ALA A 257 -12.94 -8.95 -27.80
N ARG A 258 -13.71 -9.82 -27.14
CA ARG A 258 -14.45 -10.91 -27.79
C ARG A 258 -15.51 -10.40 -28.75
N ALA A 259 -16.24 -9.33 -28.39
CA ALA A 259 -17.25 -8.72 -29.27
C ALA A 259 -16.62 -8.23 -30.59
N ASN A 260 -15.46 -7.56 -30.51
CA ASN A 260 -14.73 -7.11 -31.69
C ASN A 260 -14.23 -8.27 -32.58
N GLU A 261 -13.86 -9.41 -31.99
CA GLU A 261 -13.43 -10.61 -32.75
C GLU A 261 -14.59 -11.23 -33.54
N VAL A 262 -15.83 -11.10 -33.07
CA VAL A 262 -17.03 -11.63 -33.75
C VAL A 262 -17.76 -10.59 -34.61
N GLY A 263 -17.21 -9.36 -34.72
CA GLY A 263 -17.80 -8.30 -35.55
C GLY A 263 -19.11 -7.70 -35.01
N LEU A 264 -19.29 -7.72 -33.69
CA LEU A 264 -20.44 -7.12 -32.98
C LEU A 264 -20.11 -5.75 -32.39
#